data_AF-A0A0L0DF98-F1
#
_entry.id   AF-A0A0L0DF98-F1
#
_cell.length_a   1.000
_cell.length_b   1.000
_cell.length_c   1.000
_cell.angle_alpha   90.00
_cell.angle_beta   90.00
_cell.angle_gamma   90.00
#
_symmetry.space_group_name_H-M   'P 1'
#
loop_
_entity.id
_entity.type
_entity.pdbx_description
1 polymer ?
#
loop_
_entity_poly.entity_id
_entity_poly.type
_entity_poly.pdbx_seq_one_letter_code
_entity_poly.pdbx_strand_id
1 'polypeptide(L)'
;MVNQAKLEKLKRMSKVSRTGGKGSMRRKVRKVQKSSGSTAKKLSATLAKVNKQALPGVDEVNMFREDNSVLHFSRPKVEASFQANTFTVRGTSQVKTITELMPDVLHQLGPNASNFLKNLLESGALNGMTGNAALTTRMTTSPTLRATLTMLPPSK
;
A
#
# COMPACT_ATOMS: atom_id res chain seq x y z
N MET A 1 -10.90 66.35 46.43
CA MET A 1 -10.47 65.47 47.54
C MET A 1 -10.68 64.03 47.11
N VAL A 2 -9.67 63.17 47.23
CA VAL A 2 -9.79 61.75 46.87
C VAL A 2 -10.60 61.04 47.95
N ASN A 3 -11.69 60.36 47.58
CA ASN A 3 -12.52 59.61 48.52
C ASN A 3 -11.77 58.36 49.00
N GLN A 4 -11.18 58.47 50.19
CA GLN A 4 -10.27 57.50 50.79
C GLN A 4 -10.87 56.09 50.90
N ALA A 5 -12.15 55.98 51.29
CA ALA A 5 -12.85 54.70 51.43
C ALA A 5 -12.99 53.93 50.09
N LYS A 6 -13.19 54.65 48.98
CA LYS A 6 -13.31 54.04 47.65
C LYS A 6 -11.96 53.54 47.15
N LEU A 7 -10.88 54.28 47.46
CA LEU A 7 -9.52 53.89 47.10
C LEU A 7 -9.06 52.63 47.84
N GLU A 8 -9.39 52.49 49.12
CA GLU A 8 -9.09 51.29 49.90
C GLU A 8 -9.88 50.07 49.41
N LYS A 9 -11.15 50.25 49.06
CA LYS A 9 -11.96 49.19 48.45
C LYS A 9 -11.37 48.74 47.11
N LEU A 10 -10.95 49.68 46.26
CA LEU A 10 -10.26 49.38 44.99
C LEU A 10 -8.93 48.63 45.20
N LYS A 11 -8.13 49.02 46.20
CA LYS A 11 -6.86 48.34 46.54
C LYS A 11 -7.07 46.92 47.11
N ARG A 12 -8.19 46.67 47.80
CA ARG A 12 -8.55 45.31 48.26
C ARG A 12 -9.04 44.45 47.10
N MET A 13 -9.90 44.98 46.24
CA MET A 13 -10.42 44.26 45.07
C MET A 13 -9.33 43.94 44.05
N SER A 14 -8.35 44.83 43.85
CA SER A 14 -7.25 44.59 42.90
C SER A 14 -6.36 43.40 43.26
N LYS A 15 -6.24 43.04 44.55
CA LYS A 15 -5.50 41.85 45.00
C LYS A 15 -6.25 40.55 44.71
N VAL A 16 -7.58 40.57 44.73
CA VAL A 16 -8.44 39.40 44.51
C VAL A 16 -8.67 39.15 43.02
N SER A 17 -8.79 40.21 42.21
CA SER A 17 -9.00 40.10 40.76
C SER A 17 -7.76 39.70 39.97
N ARG A 18 -6.66 39.31 40.63
CA ARG A 18 -5.42 38.91 39.95
C ARG A 18 -5.56 37.49 39.38
N THR A 19 -5.88 37.40 38.09
CA THR A 19 -5.89 36.16 37.32
C THR A 19 -4.45 35.68 37.08
N GLY A 20 -3.94 34.87 38.03
CA GLY A 20 -2.64 34.23 37.95
C GLY A 20 -1.65 34.70 39.01
N GLY A 21 -0.95 33.75 39.62
CA GLY A 21 0.03 33.99 40.69
C GLY A 21 0.13 32.80 41.65
N LYS A 22 1.04 32.90 42.63
CA LYS A 22 1.19 31.91 43.71
C LYS A 22 -0.13 31.80 44.48
N GLY A 23 -0.72 30.60 44.55
CA GLY A 23 -2.02 30.35 45.18
C GLY A 23 -3.24 30.46 44.26
N SER A 24 -3.09 30.93 43.01
CA SER A 24 -4.16 30.84 42.01
C SER A 24 -4.36 29.39 41.55
N MET A 25 -5.61 29.00 41.29
CA MET A 25 -5.93 27.64 40.82
C MET A 25 -5.19 27.34 39.52
N ARG A 26 -4.22 26.43 39.59
CA ARG A 26 -3.48 26.00 38.41
C ARG A 26 -4.37 25.08 37.57
N ARG A 27 -4.51 25.38 36.27
CA ARG A 27 -5.24 24.49 35.36
C ARG A 27 -4.52 23.14 35.32
N LYS A 28 -5.25 22.06 35.58
CA LYS A 28 -4.75 20.70 35.44
C LYS A 28 -4.46 20.43 33.96
N VAL A 29 -3.20 20.18 33.62
CA VAL A 29 -2.81 19.79 32.26
C VAL A 29 -3.21 18.33 32.07
N ARG A 30 -4.21 18.08 31.21
CA ARG A 30 -4.55 16.73 30.78
C ARG A 30 -3.51 16.28 29.76
N LYS A 31 -2.59 15.41 30.19
CA LYS A 31 -1.67 14.73 29.27
C LYS A 31 -2.47 13.67 28.51
N VAL A 32 -2.76 13.93 27.24
CA VAL A 32 -3.46 12.96 26.38
C VAL A 32 -2.48 11.85 26.04
N GLN A 33 -2.64 10.67 26.64
CA GLN A 33 -1.90 9.49 26.23
C GLN A 33 -2.47 8.97 24.91
N LYS A 34 -1.63 8.91 23.88
CA LYS A 34 -1.97 8.30 22.59
C LYS A 34 -1.98 6.78 22.79
N SER A 35 -3.14 6.20 23.05
CA SER A 35 -3.30 4.74 23.08
C SER A 35 -3.35 4.19 21.65
N SER A 36 -2.37 3.41 21.21
CA SER A 36 -2.36 2.74 19.91
C SER A 36 -3.34 1.54 19.85
N GLY A 37 -3.68 0.94 20.99
CA GLY A 37 -4.58 -0.23 21.03
C GLY A 37 -6.08 0.08 20.85
N SER A 38 -6.52 1.31 21.12
CA SER A 38 -7.95 1.67 20.97
C SER A 38 -8.32 1.96 19.52
N THR A 39 -7.36 2.37 18.69
CA THR A 39 -7.61 2.66 17.27
C THR A 39 -7.86 1.38 16.47
N ALA A 40 -7.12 0.30 16.73
CA ALA A 40 -7.33 -0.99 16.05
C ALA A 40 -8.74 -1.55 16.23
N LYS A 41 -9.27 -1.49 17.46
CA LYS A 41 -10.65 -1.92 17.77
C LYS A 41 -11.71 -1.05 17.08
N LYS A 42 -11.45 0.26 16.98
CA LYS A 42 -12.34 1.18 16.26
C LYS A 42 -12.32 0.91 14.76
N LEU A 43 -11.14 0.68 14.18
CA LEU A 43 -10.98 0.34 12.77
C LEU A 43 -11.68 -0.98 12.42
N SER A 44 -11.59 -2.00 13.27
CA SER A 44 -12.32 -3.25 13.04
C SER A 44 -13.85 -3.05 13.06
N ALA A 45 -14.33 -2.17 13.96
CA ALA A 45 -15.76 -1.85 14.07
C ALA A 45 -16.27 -1.01 12.89
N THR A 46 -15.50 -0.03 12.40
CA THR A 46 -15.87 0.74 11.20
C THR A 46 -15.88 -0.16 9.96
N LEU A 47 -14.87 -1.00 9.82
CA LEU A 47 -14.76 -1.96 8.72
C LEU A 47 -15.83 -3.07 8.78
N ALA A 48 -16.47 -3.32 9.92
CA ALA A 48 -17.58 -4.27 10.01
C ALA A 48 -18.83 -3.77 9.28
N LYS A 49 -19.03 -2.44 9.22
CA LYS A 49 -20.17 -1.81 8.52
C LYS A 49 -20.13 -2.01 7.01
N VAL A 50 -18.94 -2.22 6.45
CA VAL A 50 -18.72 -2.38 5.00
C VAL A 50 -18.88 -3.86 4.58
N ASN A 51 -19.39 -4.74 5.47
CA ASN A 51 -19.61 -6.16 5.21
C ASN A 51 -18.38 -6.87 4.62
N LYS A 52 -17.19 -6.60 5.17
CA LYS A 52 -15.96 -7.27 4.73
C LYS A 52 -15.98 -8.76 5.08
N GLN A 53 -15.47 -9.57 4.17
CA GLN A 53 -15.26 -11.00 4.34
C GLN A 53 -13.75 -11.30 4.30
N ALA A 54 -13.30 -12.25 5.12
CA ALA A 54 -11.91 -12.68 5.10
C ALA A 54 -11.66 -13.54 3.84
N LEU A 55 -10.55 -13.28 3.16
CA LEU A 55 -10.10 -14.09 2.02
C LEU A 55 -9.02 -15.07 2.50
N PRO A 56 -9.30 -16.40 2.54
CA PRO A 56 -8.31 -17.40 2.89
C PRO A 56 -7.37 -17.69 1.71
N GLY A 57 -6.16 -18.19 2.00
CA GLY A 57 -5.23 -18.68 0.97
C GLY A 57 -4.54 -17.59 0.14
N VAL A 58 -4.49 -16.35 0.61
CA VAL A 58 -3.72 -15.30 -0.07
C VAL A 58 -2.25 -15.45 0.26
N ASP A 59 -1.46 -15.86 -0.74
CA ASP A 59 -0.01 -16.04 -0.59
C ASP A 59 0.74 -14.71 -0.62
N GLU A 60 0.29 -13.76 -1.43
CA GLU A 60 0.92 -12.46 -1.56
C GLU A 60 -0.03 -11.36 -2.04
N VAL A 61 0.27 -10.12 -1.65
CA VAL A 61 -0.34 -8.92 -2.21
C VAL A 61 0.78 -7.97 -2.64
N ASN A 62 0.72 -7.56 -3.90
CA ASN A 62 1.66 -6.61 -4.49
C ASN A 62 0.92 -5.32 -4.82
N MET A 63 1.43 -4.19 -4.34
CA MET A 63 0.95 -2.86 -4.72
C MET A 63 2.03 -2.15 -5.51
N PHE A 64 1.78 -1.96 -6.81
CA PHE A 64 2.67 -1.25 -7.71
C PHE A 64 2.48 0.26 -7.55
N ARG A 65 3.58 0.98 -7.40
CA ARG A 65 3.59 2.43 -7.30
C ARG A 65 4.22 3.03 -8.57
N GLU A 66 4.02 4.33 -8.74
CA GLU A 66 4.54 5.09 -9.88
C GLU A 66 6.08 5.28 -9.81
N ASP A 67 6.67 5.13 -8.63
CA ASP A 67 8.12 5.26 -8.37
C ASP A 67 8.92 3.99 -8.74
N ASN A 68 8.31 3.06 -9.49
CA ASN A 68 8.84 1.73 -9.81
C ASN A 68 9.13 0.83 -8.58
N SER A 69 8.65 1.21 -7.39
CA SER A 69 8.71 0.37 -6.20
C SER A 69 7.43 -0.47 -6.05
N VAL A 70 7.60 -1.65 -5.45
CA VAL A 70 6.50 -2.55 -5.13
C VAL A 70 6.40 -2.66 -3.62
N LEU A 71 5.23 -2.32 -3.08
CA LEU A 71 4.90 -2.66 -1.70
C LEU A 71 4.42 -4.11 -1.67
N HIS A 72 5.31 -4.99 -1.23
CA HIS A 72 5.10 -6.43 -1.16
C HIS A 72 4.66 -6.85 0.24
N PHE A 73 3.61 -7.67 0.30
CA PHE A 73 3.15 -8.34 1.51
C PHE A 73 3.21 -9.85 1.29
N SER A 74 4.02 -10.55 2.10
CA SER A 74 4.04 -12.02 2.11
C SER A 74 3.00 -12.54 3.10
N ARG A 75 2.12 -13.43 2.61
CA ARG A 75 1.01 -14.08 3.35
C ARG A 75 0.20 -13.13 4.23
N PRO A 76 -0.33 -12.01 3.70
CA PRO A 76 -1.11 -11.08 4.50
C PRO A 76 -2.48 -11.64 4.86
N LYS A 77 -3.05 -11.14 5.97
CA LYS A 77 -4.46 -11.31 6.26
C LYS A 77 -5.27 -10.29 5.46
N VAL A 78 -5.98 -10.76 4.46
CA VAL A 78 -6.82 -9.92 3.60
C VAL A 78 -8.28 -10.07 3.99
N GLU A 79 -8.96 -8.94 4.11
CA GLU A 79 -10.41 -8.86 4.19
C GLU A 79 -10.90 -7.98 3.05
N ALA A 80 -11.90 -8.43 2.31
CA ALA A 80 -12.43 -7.74 1.15
C ALA A 80 -13.94 -7.57 1.26
N SER A 81 -14.43 -6.44 0.78
CA SER A 81 -15.83 -6.25 0.43
C SER A 81 -15.89 -5.98 -1.05
N PHE A 82 -16.25 -7.00 -1.83
CA PHE A 82 -16.35 -6.88 -3.29
C PHE A 82 -17.46 -5.94 -3.72
N GLN A 83 -18.57 -5.89 -2.96
CA GLN A 83 -19.68 -4.96 -3.23
C GLN A 83 -19.25 -3.49 -3.10
N ALA A 84 -18.36 -3.20 -2.14
CA ALA A 84 -17.87 -1.85 -1.88
C ALA A 84 -16.48 -1.59 -2.49
N ASN A 85 -15.96 -2.50 -3.31
CA ASN A 85 -14.59 -2.44 -3.86
C ASN A 85 -13.52 -2.05 -2.82
N THR A 86 -13.68 -2.53 -1.59
CA THR A 86 -12.82 -2.13 -0.46
C THR A 86 -12.01 -3.33 0.03
N PHE A 87 -10.69 -3.19 0.01
CA PHE A 87 -9.75 -4.22 0.45
C PHE A 87 -8.97 -3.72 1.67
N THR A 88 -8.94 -4.54 2.72
CA THR A 88 -8.15 -4.33 3.92
C THR A 88 -7.04 -5.37 3.96
N VAL A 89 -5.80 -4.92 3.80
CA VAL A 89 -4.61 -5.77 3.86
C VAL A 89 -3.93 -5.55 5.21
N ARG A 90 -3.70 -6.61 5.97
CA ARG A 90 -2.97 -6.56 7.23
C ARG A 90 -1.81 -7.54 7.22
N GLY A 91 -0.61 -7.02 7.43
CA GLY A 91 0.61 -7.80 7.49
C GLY A 91 1.83 -6.90 7.49
N THR A 92 3.01 -7.51 7.57
CA THR A 92 4.28 -6.80 7.40
C THR A 92 4.48 -6.47 5.93
N SER A 93 4.70 -5.18 5.63
CA SER A 93 5.05 -4.74 4.27
C SER A 93 6.55 -4.59 4.10
N GLN A 94 7.04 -4.96 2.94
CA GLN A 94 8.41 -4.69 2.49
C GLN A 94 8.34 -3.88 1.20
N VAL A 95 9.15 -2.83 1.10
CA VAL A 95 9.31 -2.09 -0.16
C VAL A 95 10.42 -2.80 -0.93
N LYS A 96 10.09 -3.34 -2.09
CA LYS A 96 11.02 -4.04 -2.98
C LYS A 96 11.06 -3.36 -4.34
N THR A 97 12.12 -3.60 -5.08
CA THR A 97 12.20 -3.19 -6.49
C THR A 97 11.56 -4.23 -7.39
N ILE A 98 11.06 -3.83 -8.56
CA ILE A 98 10.47 -4.76 -9.54
C ILE A 98 11.47 -5.84 -9.95
N THR A 99 12.75 -5.48 -10.07
CA THR A 99 13.84 -6.39 -10.46
C THR A 99 14.04 -7.55 -9.49
N GLU A 100 13.78 -7.36 -8.20
CA GLU A 100 13.89 -8.41 -7.17
C GLU A 100 12.73 -9.41 -7.20
N LEU A 101 11.63 -9.06 -7.85
CA LEU A 101 10.41 -9.88 -7.93
C LEU A 101 10.17 -10.45 -9.34
N MET A 102 11.16 -10.29 -10.24
CA MET A 102 11.14 -10.91 -11.57
C MET A 102 11.55 -12.39 -11.49
N PRO A 103 10.95 -13.28 -12.31
CA PRO A 103 10.04 -13.01 -13.43
C PRO A 103 8.53 -13.06 -13.10
N ASP A 104 8.13 -13.55 -11.93
CA ASP A 104 6.73 -13.90 -11.64
C ASP A 104 5.76 -12.71 -11.67
N VAL A 105 6.25 -11.52 -11.31
CA VAL A 105 5.49 -10.27 -11.32
C VAL A 105 5.00 -9.85 -12.72
N LEU A 106 5.61 -10.37 -13.79
CA LEU A 106 5.24 -10.02 -15.17
C LEU A 106 3.78 -10.42 -15.47
N HIS A 107 3.35 -11.58 -14.95
CA HIS A 107 1.99 -12.08 -15.14
C HIS A 107 0.94 -11.25 -14.38
N GLN A 108 1.34 -10.57 -13.30
CA GLN A 108 0.45 -9.80 -12.43
C GLN A 108 0.18 -8.38 -12.98
N LEU A 109 1.14 -7.83 -13.74
CA LEU A 109 1.04 -6.48 -14.32
C LEU A 109 0.18 -6.42 -15.60
N GLY A 110 -0.04 -7.57 -16.25
CA GLY A 110 -0.86 -7.67 -17.47
C GLY A 110 -0.44 -6.63 -18.54
N PRO A 111 -1.38 -5.93 -19.20
CA PRO A 111 -1.07 -4.97 -20.26
C PRO A 111 -0.32 -3.72 -19.76
N ASN A 112 -0.33 -3.44 -18.46
CA ASN A 112 0.42 -2.31 -17.89
C ASN A 112 1.92 -2.63 -17.74
N ALA A 113 2.31 -3.91 -17.84
CA ALA A 113 3.71 -4.35 -17.72
C ALA A 113 4.64 -3.61 -18.69
N SER A 114 4.19 -3.34 -19.92
CA SER A 114 5.03 -2.69 -20.93
C SER A 114 5.44 -1.27 -20.54
N ASN A 115 4.58 -0.54 -19.82
CA ASN A 115 4.89 0.84 -19.42
C ASN A 115 5.95 0.86 -18.31
N PHE A 116 5.80 -0.03 -17.32
CA PHE A 116 6.78 -0.19 -16.26
C PHE A 116 8.12 -0.73 -16.77
N LEU A 117 8.11 -1.69 -17.70
CA LEU A 117 9.33 -2.24 -18.31
C LEU A 117 10.04 -1.20 -19.17
N LYS A 118 9.33 -0.34 -19.90
CA LYS A 118 9.92 0.78 -20.65
C LYS A 118 10.62 1.75 -19.71
N ASN A 119 9.95 2.17 -18.64
CA ASN A 119 10.55 3.05 -17.62
C ASN A 119 11.77 2.41 -16.94
N LEU A 120 11.75 1.08 -16.75
CA LEU A 120 12.86 0.33 -16.15
C LEU A 120 14.05 0.14 -17.10
N LEU A 121 13.77 -0.05 -18.40
CA LEU A 121 14.79 -0.13 -19.44
C LEU A 121 15.45 1.24 -19.68
N GLU A 122 14.65 2.31 -19.70
CA GLU A 122 15.13 3.68 -19.85
C GLU A 122 15.98 4.14 -18.65
N SER A 123 15.66 3.66 -17.44
CA SER A 123 16.49 3.87 -16.24
C SER A 123 17.73 2.97 -16.17
N GLY A 124 17.98 2.11 -17.17
CA GLY A 124 19.20 1.31 -17.28
C GLY A 124 19.32 0.15 -16.28
N ALA A 125 18.27 -0.12 -15.50
CA ALA A 125 18.30 -1.15 -14.44
C ALA A 125 18.26 -2.59 -14.97
N LEU A 126 18.07 -2.79 -16.28
CA LEU A 126 18.00 -4.12 -16.93
C LEU A 126 19.29 -4.55 -17.65
N ASN A 127 20.39 -3.79 -17.56
CA ASN A 127 21.65 -4.14 -18.22
C ASN A 127 22.38 -5.39 -17.66
N GLY A 128 21.78 -6.12 -16.71
CA GLY A 128 22.37 -7.31 -16.07
C GLY A 128 21.64 -8.63 -16.27
N MET A 129 20.51 -8.68 -16.99
CA MET A 129 19.73 -9.93 -17.19
C MET A 129 20.19 -10.79 -18.38
N THR A 130 21.37 -10.52 -18.95
CA THR A 130 22.06 -11.41 -19.89
C THR A 130 23.00 -12.34 -19.13
N GLY A 131 22.45 -13.28 -18.35
CA GLY A 131 23.32 -14.03 -17.44
C GLY A 131 22.81 -15.33 -16.84
N ASN A 132 21.72 -15.96 -17.32
CA ASN A 132 21.56 -17.42 -17.20
C ASN A 132 20.37 -18.01 -18.01
N ALA A 133 20.27 -17.71 -19.31
CA ALA A 133 19.38 -18.46 -20.21
C ALA A 133 20.19 -19.51 -21.01
N ALA A 134 20.83 -20.43 -20.28
CA ALA A 134 21.47 -21.59 -20.87
C ALA A 134 20.79 -22.87 -20.36
N LEU A 135 19.63 -23.21 -20.93
CA LEU A 135 19.28 -24.61 -21.17
C LEU A 135 18.15 -24.74 -22.20
N THR A 136 18.41 -25.59 -23.20
CA THR A 136 17.47 -26.08 -24.22
C THR A 136 17.34 -25.23 -25.49
N THR A 137 18.47 -25.06 -26.18
CA THR A 137 18.48 -24.95 -27.63
C THR A 137 18.10 -26.30 -28.25
N ARG A 138 17.32 -26.24 -29.34
CA ARG A 138 17.09 -27.26 -30.40
C ARG A 138 15.83 -28.12 -30.25
N MET A 139 14.72 -27.62 -30.78
CA MET A 139 13.98 -28.40 -31.78
C MET A 139 13.71 -27.52 -33.00
N THR A 140 14.24 -28.02 -34.11
CA THR A 140 14.43 -27.36 -35.38
C THR A 140 13.13 -27.35 -36.19
N THR A 141 12.96 -26.25 -36.92
CA THR A 141 12.12 -26.08 -38.10
C THR A 141 11.99 -27.35 -38.95
N SER A 142 10.75 -27.80 -39.17
CA SER A 142 10.43 -28.88 -40.11
C SER A 142 10.67 -28.42 -41.55
N PRO A 143 11.42 -29.18 -42.37
CA PRO A 143 11.66 -28.86 -43.77
C PRO A 143 10.47 -29.30 -44.63
N THR A 144 9.91 -28.36 -45.38
CA THR A 144 9.11 -28.62 -46.58
C THR A 144 10.00 -29.33 -47.60
N LEU A 145 9.61 -30.53 -48.06
CA LEU A 145 9.81 -31.06 -49.43
C LEU A 145 9.37 -32.54 -49.50
N ARG A 146 8.22 -32.80 -50.10
CA ARG A 146 7.98 -34.05 -50.83
C ARG A 146 7.03 -33.80 -51.99
N ALA A 147 7.61 -33.61 -53.17
CA ALA A 147 6.94 -33.78 -54.45
C ALA A 147 7.05 -35.25 -54.87
N THR A 148 5.95 -35.82 -55.37
CA THR A 148 5.73 -37.07 -56.17
C THR A 148 4.28 -37.49 -55.89
N LEU A 149 3.43 -38.01 -56.77
CA LEU A 149 3.39 -38.28 -58.20
C LEU A 149 1.97 -38.89 -58.44
N THR A 150 1.40 -38.66 -59.63
CA THR A 150 0.36 -39.44 -60.36
C THR A 150 -1.15 -39.35 -60.03
N MET A 151 -1.84 -38.77 -61.03
CA MET A 151 -3.00 -39.29 -61.81
C MET A 151 -4.43 -39.34 -61.22
N LEU A 152 -5.25 -38.47 -61.82
CA LEU A 152 -6.67 -38.54 -62.25
C LEU A 152 -7.74 -39.36 -61.46
N PRO A 153 -8.92 -38.77 -61.20
CA PRO A 153 -10.11 -39.49 -60.74
C PRO A 153 -10.91 -40.11 -61.91
N PRO A 154 -11.51 -41.31 -61.74
CA PRO A 154 -12.66 -41.73 -62.51
C PRO A 154 -13.96 -41.66 -61.69
N SER A 155 -15.04 -41.26 -62.36
CA SER A 155 -16.40 -41.13 -61.83
C SER A 155 -17.06 -42.47 -61.49
N LYS A 156 -17.98 -42.45 -60.51
CA LYS A 156 -19.42 -42.62 -60.69
C LYS A 156 -20.15 -41.86 -59.57
#